data_AF-A0A4P6PF79-F1
#
_entry.id   AF-A0A4P6PF79-F1
#
_cell.length_a   1.000
_cell.length_b   1.000
_cell.length_c   1.000
_cell.angle_alpha   90.00
_cell.angle_beta   90.00
_cell.angle_gamma   90.00
#
_symmetry.space_group_name_H-M   'P 1'
#
loop_
_entity.id
_entity.type
_entity.pdbx_description
1 polymer ?
#
loop_
_entity_poly.entity_id
_entity_poly.type
_entity_poly.pdbx_seq_one_letter_code
_entity_poly.pdbx_strand_id
1 'polypeptide(L)'
;MGIRIAAFIWGLAEATLFFIVPDVWLSYAGREKIKTGLHSCLFALIGALIGGLIMYQWGNRHPESAFRVLENIPAISRAQIESAGTEIRNNRSAAVMLAPLKGAPYKIYAVQAGHQAIPLSQFILITIPARLIRFMLVTAAIHYALKIFMSKKSARARQWAFCTGWTLFYAGYFCVMGL
;
A
#
# COMPACT_ATOMS: atom_id res chain seq x y z
N MET A 1 -10.81 -11.80 15.91
CA MET A 1 -10.85 -12.27 14.52
C MET A 1 -11.13 -11.14 13.53
N GLY A 2 -12.15 -10.30 13.77
CA GLY A 2 -12.53 -9.20 12.85
C GLY A 2 -11.43 -8.23 12.41
N ILE A 3 -10.51 -7.82 13.31
CA ILE A 3 -9.44 -6.87 12.96
C ILE A 3 -8.51 -7.42 11.86
N ARG A 4 -8.20 -8.71 11.92
CA ARG A 4 -7.30 -9.38 10.97
C ARG A 4 -7.98 -9.61 9.62
N ILE A 5 -9.27 -9.95 9.64
CA ILE A 5 -10.09 -10.07 8.42
C ILE A 5 -10.17 -8.72 7.71
N ALA A 6 -10.45 -7.64 8.45
CA ALA A 6 -10.47 -6.30 7.89
C ALA A 6 -9.10 -5.92 7.27
N ALA A 7 -7.99 -6.27 7.93
CA ALA A 7 -6.65 -6.04 7.38
C ALA A 7 -6.42 -6.82 6.07
N PHE A 8 -6.84 -8.09 6.01
CA PHE A 8 -6.78 -8.91 4.80
C PHE A 8 -7.59 -8.30 3.65
N ILE A 9 -8.87 -7.96 3.90
CA ILE A 9 -9.76 -7.39 2.89
C ILE A 9 -9.21 -6.04 2.40
N TRP A 10 -8.69 -5.22 3.31
CA TRP A 10 -8.11 -3.93 2.95
C TRP A 10 -6.85 -4.08 2.11
N GLY A 11 -5.96 -5.01 2.46
CA GLY A 11 -4.77 -5.33 1.68
C GLY A 11 -5.12 -5.79 0.26
N LEU A 12 -6.12 -6.65 0.12
CA LEU A 12 -6.65 -7.11 -1.17
C LEU A 12 -7.25 -5.95 -1.98
N ALA A 13 -8.09 -5.14 -1.35
CA ALA A 13 -8.77 -4.03 -1.99
C ALA A 13 -7.76 -2.98 -2.48
N GLU A 14 -6.79 -2.59 -1.66
CA GLU A 14 -5.79 -1.59 -2.08
C GLU A 14 -4.86 -2.12 -3.17
N ALA A 15 -4.46 -3.38 -3.11
CA ALA A 15 -3.61 -3.97 -4.14
C ALA A 15 -4.29 -4.07 -5.51
N THR A 16 -5.63 -3.96 -5.55
CA THR A 16 -6.43 -3.97 -6.78
C THR A 16 -6.89 -2.57 -7.17
N LEU A 17 -8.01 -2.08 -6.60
CA LEU A 17 -8.70 -0.87 -7.06
C LEU A 17 -8.82 0.22 -6.01
N PHE A 18 -8.73 -0.11 -4.72
CA PHE A 18 -8.95 0.85 -3.64
C PHE A 18 -7.77 1.82 -3.50
N PHE A 19 -8.07 3.11 -3.33
CA PHE A 19 -7.06 4.18 -3.31
C PHE A 19 -6.55 4.51 -1.89
N ILE A 20 -7.23 4.01 -0.84
CA ILE A 20 -6.81 4.21 0.54
C ILE A 20 -5.92 3.04 1.00
N VAL A 21 -4.77 3.37 1.57
CA VAL A 21 -3.73 2.42 1.94
C VAL A 21 -4.10 1.62 3.19
N PRO A 22 -3.72 0.33 3.27
CA PRO A 22 -3.99 -0.49 4.45
C PRO A 22 -3.36 0.07 5.72
N ASP A 23 -2.30 0.88 5.56
CA ASP A 23 -1.58 1.54 6.64
C ASP A 23 -2.54 2.27 7.61
N VAL A 24 -3.66 2.83 7.13
CA VAL A 24 -4.71 3.45 7.98
C VAL A 24 -5.27 2.44 8.97
N TRP A 25 -5.75 1.30 8.49
CA TRP A 25 -6.32 0.26 9.34
C TRP A 25 -5.27 -0.41 10.22
N LEU A 26 -4.08 -0.66 9.68
CA LEU A 26 -2.99 -1.33 10.40
C LEU A 26 -2.48 -0.49 11.58
N SER A 27 -2.28 0.81 11.36
CA SER A 27 -1.90 1.74 12.42
C SER A 27 -3.00 1.96 13.45
N TYR A 28 -4.27 1.96 13.03
CA TYR A 28 -5.42 1.95 13.94
C TYR A 28 -5.43 0.69 14.83
N ALA A 29 -5.25 -0.50 14.24
CA ALA A 29 -5.19 -1.77 14.96
C ALA A 29 -3.99 -1.87 15.91
N GLY A 30 -2.87 -1.25 15.54
CA GLY A 30 -1.63 -1.21 16.32
C GLY A 30 -1.59 -0.13 17.41
N ARG A 31 -2.51 0.84 17.41
CA ARG A 31 -2.40 2.06 18.23
C ARG A 31 -2.21 1.79 19.72
N GLU A 32 -2.93 0.83 20.29
CA GLU A 32 -2.85 0.48 21.71
C GLU A 32 -1.85 -0.64 21.97
N LYS A 33 -1.83 -1.64 21.07
CA LYS A 33 -1.00 -2.83 21.21
C LYS A 33 -0.29 -3.08 19.89
N ILE A 34 1.01 -2.75 19.83
CA ILE A 34 1.82 -2.91 18.62
C ILE A 34 1.75 -4.32 18.04
N LYS A 35 1.75 -5.36 18.90
CA LYS A 35 1.61 -6.77 18.48
C LYS A 35 0.36 -7.03 17.64
N THR A 36 -0.76 -6.35 17.95
CA THR A 36 -2.01 -6.51 17.19
C THR A 36 -1.90 -5.88 15.80
N GLY A 37 -1.23 -4.72 15.70
CA GLY A 37 -0.91 -4.09 14.43
C GLY A 37 0.03 -4.94 13.58
N LEU A 38 1.14 -5.41 14.15
CA LEU A 38 2.12 -6.24 13.44
C LEU A 38 1.54 -7.56 12.93
N HIS A 39 0.71 -8.24 13.74
CA HIS A 39 -0.01 -9.40 13.24
C HIS A 39 -0.97 -9.04 12.10
N SER A 40 -1.65 -7.90 12.19
CA SER A 40 -2.55 -7.44 11.12
C SER A 40 -1.78 -7.13 9.83
N CYS A 41 -0.53 -6.69 9.90
CA CYS A 41 0.33 -6.49 8.72
C CYS A 41 0.54 -7.80 7.95
N LEU A 42 0.64 -8.95 8.62
CA LEU A 42 0.75 -10.25 7.96
C LEU A 42 -0.53 -10.60 7.20
N PHE A 43 -1.71 -10.34 7.79
CA PHE A 43 -2.99 -10.58 7.10
C PHE A 43 -3.18 -9.63 5.91
N ALA A 44 -2.83 -8.36 6.06
CA ALA A 44 -2.84 -7.39 4.96
C ALA A 44 -1.85 -7.76 3.85
N LEU A 45 -0.68 -8.32 4.20
CA LEU A 45 0.28 -8.83 3.23
C LEU A 45 -0.33 -9.96 2.39
N ILE A 46 -0.99 -10.94 3.02
CA ILE A 46 -1.62 -12.05 2.27
C ILE A 46 -2.68 -11.50 1.30
N GLY A 47 -3.55 -10.58 1.77
CA GLY A 47 -4.52 -9.92 0.89
C GLY A 47 -3.86 -9.16 -0.26
N ALA A 48 -2.80 -8.40 0.04
CA ALA A 48 -2.06 -7.62 -0.95
C ALA A 48 -1.32 -8.50 -1.97
N LEU A 49 -0.83 -9.67 -1.58
CA LEU A 49 -0.22 -10.63 -2.50
C LEU A 49 -1.25 -11.21 -3.46
N ILE A 50 -2.43 -11.57 -2.97
CA ILE A 50 -3.53 -12.06 -3.83
C ILE A 50 -3.97 -10.95 -4.80
N GLY A 51 -4.19 -9.74 -4.30
CA GLY A 51 -4.57 -8.59 -5.14
C GLY A 51 -3.49 -8.24 -6.17
N GLY A 52 -2.23 -8.26 -5.75
CA GLY A 52 -1.07 -8.05 -6.63
C GLY A 52 -0.94 -9.13 -7.69
N LEU A 53 -1.21 -10.39 -7.36
CA LEU A 53 -1.23 -11.48 -8.33
C LEU A 53 -2.34 -11.30 -9.37
N ILE A 54 -3.52 -10.86 -8.95
CA ILE A 54 -4.63 -10.54 -9.86
C ILE A 54 -4.18 -9.44 -10.84
N MET A 55 -3.62 -8.34 -10.33
CA MET A 55 -3.15 -7.23 -11.17
C MET A 55 -1.99 -7.64 -12.08
N TYR A 56 -1.06 -8.47 -11.59
CA TYR A 56 0.03 -9.04 -12.38
C TYR A 56 -0.50 -9.90 -13.54
N GLN A 57 -1.43 -10.81 -13.27
CA GLN A 57 -2.01 -11.67 -14.30
C GLN A 57 -2.81 -10.84 -15.32
N TRP A 58 -3.51 -9.80 -14.87
CA TRP A 58 -4.22 -8.89 -15.74
C TRP A 58 -3.25 -8.12 -16.66
N GLY A 59 -2.15 -7.58 -16.11
CA GLY A 59 -1.12 -6.92 -16.90
C GLY A 59 -0.42 -7.84 -17.90
N ASN A 60 -0.26 -9.12 -17.57
CA ASN A 60 0.32 -10.12 -18.48
C ASN A 60 -0.62 -10.46 -19.65
N ARG A 61 -1.93 -10.63 -19.39
CA ARG A 61 -2.89 -11.07 -20.41
C ARG A 61 -3.50 -9.92 -21.22
N HIS A 62 -3.87 -8.83 -20.57
CA HIS A 62 -4.61 -7.72 -21.16
C HIS A 62 -4.10 -6.36 -20.66
N PRO A 63 -2.83 -6.00 -20.95
CA PRO A 63 -2.18 -4.81 -20.39
C PRO A 63 -2.92 -3.51 -20.67
N GLU A 64 -3.42 -3.31 -21.90
CA GLU A 64 -4.14 -2.08 -22.28
C GLU A 64 -5.40 -1.85 -21.42
N SER A 65 -6.17 -2.92 -21.17
CA SER A 65 -7.35 -2.84 -20.32
C SER A 65 -7.00 -2.57 -18.86
N ALA A 66 -5.91 -3.16 -18.36
CA ALA A 66 -5.43 -2.94 -17.00
C ALA A 66 -4.97 -1.50 -16.79
N PHE A 67 -4.21 -0.93 -17.73
CA PHE A 67 -3.78 0.46 -17.68
C PHE A 67 -4.97 1.43 -17.74
N ARG A 68 -5.95 1.18 -18.62
CA ARG A 68 -7.17 2.00 -18.69
C ARG A 68 -7.94 2.01 -17.36
N VAL A 69 -8.02 0.87 -16.68
CA VAL A 69 -8.66 0.81 -15.35
C VAL A 69 -7.85 1.56 -14.31
N LEU A 70 -6.51 1.42 -14.33
CA LEU A 70 -5.62 2.14 -13.41
C LEU A 70 -5.73 3.66 -13.56
N GLU A 71 -5.86 4.18 -14.78
CA GLU A 71 -6.04 5.62 -15.06
C GLU A 71 -7.34 6.20 -14.49
N ASN A 72 -8.36 5.36 -14.23
CA ASN A 72 -9.61 5.80 -13.60
C ASN A 72 -9.55 5.77 -12.07
N ILE A 73 -8.45 5.29 -11.48
CA ILE A 73 -8.28 5.27 -10.02
C ILE A 73 -7.79 6.66 -9.58
N PRO A 74 -8.40 7.26 -8.54
CA PRO A 74 -7.96 8.55 -8.01
C PRO A 74 -6.46 8.55 -7.67
N ALA A 75 -5.79 9.67 -7.95
CA ALA A 75 -4.35 9.86 -7.75
C ALA A 75 -3.44 8.91 -8.55
N ILE A 76 -3.94 8.37 -9.67
CA ILE A 76 -3.13 7.65 -10.67
C ILE A 76 -3.17 8.38 -12.00
N SER A 77 -2.02 8.85 -12.45
CA SER A 77 -1.84 9.51 -13.74
C SER A 77 -1.11 8.59 -14.74
N ARG A 78 -1.34 8.85 -16.03
CA ARG A 78 -0.61 8.18 -17.11
C ARG A 78 0.91 8.34 -17.00
N ALA A 79 1.38 9.51 -16.58
CA ALA A 79 2.79 9.76 -16.33
C ALA A 79 3.39 8.82 -15.27
N GLN A 80 2.65 8.50 -14.21
CA GLN A 80 3.10 7.53 -13.20
C GLN A 80 3.17 6.10 -13.77
N ILE A 81 2.21 5.73 -14.62
CA ILE A 81 2.20 4.42 -15.29
C ILE A 81 3.41 4.27 -16.21
N GLU A 82 3.71 5.29 -17.01
CA GLU A 82 4.84 5.31 -17.94
C GLU A 82 6.18 5.34 -17.20
N SER A 83 6.28 6.14 -16.13
CA SER A 83 7.47 6.19 -15.26
C SER A 83 7.74 4.82 -14.62
N ALA A 84 6.72 4.17 -14.04
CA ALA A 84 6.87 2.85 -13.46
C ALA A 84 7.31 1.81 -14.51
N GLY A 85 6.80 1.91 -15.75
CA GLY A 85 7.25 1.09 -16.86
C GLY A 85 8.73 1.25 -17.16
N THR A 86 9.21 2.50 -17.22
CA THR A 86 10.63 2.83 -17.44
C THR A 86 11.51 2.36 -16.28
N GLU A 87 11.06 2.52 -15.04
CA GLU A 87 11.80 2.05 -13.86
C GLU A 87 11.99 0.53 -13.87
N ILE A 88 10.95 -0.22 -14.20
CA ILE A 88 11.05 -1.69 -14.30
C ILE A 88 11.98 -2.11 -15.44
N ARG A 89 11.95 -1.43 -16.60
CA ARG A 89 12.89 -1.71 -17.69
C ARG A 89 14.34 -1.49 -17.26
N ASN A 90 14.60 -0.41 -16.53
CA ASN A 90 15.96 -0.04 -16.12
C ASN A 90 16.47 -0.90 -14.97
N ASN A 91 15.63 -1.22 -13.98
CA ASN A 91 16.06 -1.92 -12.78
C ASN A 91 14.91 -2.72 -12.13
N ARG A 92 14.43 -3.75 -12.84
CA ARG A 92 13.28 -4.63 -12.52
C ARG A 92 12.97 -4.77 -11.03
N SER A 93 13.89 -5.37 -10.28
CA SER A 93 13.71 -5.67 -8.86
C SER A 93 13.75 -4.41 -7.99
N ALA A 94 14.77 -3.57 -8.17
CA ALA A 94 14.93 -2.36 -7.38
C ALA A 94 13.72 -1.41 -7.54
N ALA A 95 13.14 -1.33 -8.73
CA ALA A 95 11.96 -0.54 -9.02
C ALA A 95 10.77 -0.93 -8.14
N VAL A 96 10.44 -2.24 -8.07
CA VAL A 96 9.33 -2.73 -7.25
C VAL A 96 9.61 -2.56 -5.75
N MET A 97 10.87 -2.74 -5.33
CA MET A 97 11.26 -2.58 -3.92
C MET A 97 11.26 -1.13 -3.44
N LEU A 98 11.64 -0.18 -4.30
CA LEU A 98 11.76 1.23 -3.98
C LEU A 98 10.48 2.03 -4.26
N ALA A 99 9.54 1.47 -5.03
CA ALA A 99 8.23 2.07 -5.31
C ALA A 99 7.50 2.61 -4.06
N PRO A 100 7.45 1.89 -2.92
CA PRO A 100 6.77 2.39 -1.74
C PRO A 100 7.40 3.65 -1.15
N LEU A 101 8.71 3.83 -1.29
CA LEU A 101 9.43 5.01 -0.79
C LEU A 101 9.15 6.27 -1.62
N LYS A 102 8.81 6.09 -2.89
CA LYS A 102 8.43 7.17 -3.81
C LYS A 102 6.96 7.57 -3.71
N GLY A 103 6.20 6.92 -2.82
CA GLY A 103 4.75 7.08 -2.76
C GLY A 103 4.01 6.52 -3.98
N ALA A 104 4.67 5.67 -4.77
CA ALA A 104 4.10 5.17 -6.01
C ALA A 104 3.08 4.03 -5.73
N PRO A 105 1.90 4.03 -6.37
CA PRO A 105 0.89 2.99 -6.16
C PRO A 105 1.40 1.60 -6.60
N TYR A 106 1.38 0.64 -5.67
CA TYR A 106 1.87 -0.71 -5.92
C TYR A 106 1.19 -1.40 -7.13
N LYS A 107 -0.11 -1.18 -7.30
CA LYS A 107 -0.91 -1.78 -8.38
C LYS A 107 -0.37 -1.45 -9.78
N ILE A 108 0.24 -0.27 -9.97
CA ILE A 108 0.90 0.11 -11.23
C ILE A 108 2.08 -0.83 -11.49
N TYR A 109 2.92 -1.06 -10.47
CA TYR A 109 4.07 -1.95 -10.58
C TYR A 109 3.65 -3.41 -10.74
N ALA A 110 2.54 -3.83 -10.15
CA ALA A 110 1.99 -5.17 -10.36
C ALA A 110 1.58 -5.39 -11.82
N VAL A 111 0.80 -4.47 -12.42
CA VAL A 111 0.42 -4.54 -13.83
C VAL A 111 1.64 -4.46 -14.75
N GLN A 112 2.56 -3.51 -14.50
CA GLN A 112 3.78 -3.37 -15.30
C GLN A 112 4.69 -4.60 -15.22
N ALA A 113 4.81 -5.22 -14.04
CA ALA A 113 5.57 -6.46 -13.87
C ALA A 113 4.99 -7.61 -14.72
N GLY A 114 3.66 -7.72 -14.77
CA GLY A 114 2.97 -8.66 -15.63
C GLY A 114 3.18 -8.36 -17.11
N HIS A 115 2.99 -7.09 -17.51
CA HIS A 115 3.15 -6.63 -18.89
C HIS A 115 4.58 -6.85 -19.43
N GLN A 116 5.58 -6.64 -18.59
CA GLN A 116 6.99 -6.81 -18.94
C GLN A 116 7.53 -8.22 -18.65
N ALA A 117 6.64 -9.18 -18.36
CA ALA A 117 6.97 -10.58 -18.12
C ALA A 117 8.09 -10.81 -17.08
N ILE A 118 8.10 -10.01 -16.00
CA ILE A 118 8.99 -10.29 -14.86
C ILE A 118 8.62 -11.65 -14.29
N PRO A 119 9.57 -12.57 -14.05
CA PRO A 119 9.25 -13.87 -13.47
C PRO A 119 8.40 -13.74 -12.20
N LEU A 120 7.32 -14.51 -12.13
CA LEU A 120 6.36 -14.43 -11.01
C LEU A 120 7.03 -14.64 -9.65
N SER A 121 8.00 -15.56 -9.58
CA SER A 121 8.80 -15.81 -8.39
C SER A 121 9.56 -14.56 -7.94
N GLN A 122 10.19 -13.84 -8.87
CA GLN A 122 10.89 -12.60 -8.60
C GLN A 122 9.93 -11.51 -8.12
N PHE A 123 8.76 -11.37 -8.75
CA PHE A 123 7.73 -10.40 -8.36
C PHE A 123 7.20 -10.65 -6.94
N ILE A 124 6.92 -11.90 -6.58
CA ILE A 124 6.47 -12.26 -5.24
C ILE A 124 7.57 -12.02 -4.21
N LEU A 125 8.80 -12.49 -4.50
CA LEU A 125 9.94 -12.39 -3.61
C LEU A 125 10.25 -10.93 -3.24
N ILE A 126 10.05 -9.99 -4.16
CA ILE A 126 10.29 -8.58 -3.92
C ILE A 126 9.07 -7.85 -3.32
N THR A 127 7.86 -8.27 -3.67
CA THR A 127 6.62 -7.70 -3.11
C THR A 127 6.55 -7.93 -1.61
N ILE A 128 6.92 -9.12 -1.13
CA ILE A 128 6.85 -9.49 0.29
C ILE A 128 7.61 -8.49 1.17
N PRO A 129 8.93 -8.29 1.01
CA PRO A 129 9.67 -7.35 1.84
C PRO A 129 9.21 -5.90 1.59
N ALA A 130 8.96 -5.49 0.35
CA ALA A 130 8.54 -4.12 0.04
C ALA A 130 7.24 -3.73 0.78
N ARG A 131 6.24 -4.61 0.77
CA ARG A 131 4.96 -4.40 1.47
C ARG A 131 5.12 -4.54 2.97
N LEU A 132 5.75 -5.61 3.44
CA LEU A 132 5.84 -5.91 4.87
C LEU A 132 6.65 -4.86 5.63
N ILE A 133 7.80 -4.43 5.09
CA ILE A 133 8.62 -3.37 5.68
C ILE A 133 7.80 -2.09 5.83
N ARG A 134 7.13 -1.64 4.75
CA ARG A 134 6.26 -0.45 4.81
C ARG A 134 5.17 -0.58 5.88
N PHE A 135 4.39 -1.66 5.83
CA PHE A 135 3.28 -1.88 6.77
C PHE A 135 3.75 -1.88 8.22
N MET A 136 4.87 -2.55 8.52
CA MET A 136 5.44 -2.59 9.86
C MET A 136 6.00 -1.23 10.29
N LEU A 137 6.73 -0.55 9.41
CA LEU A 137 7.32 0.77 9.70
C LEU A 137 6.26 1.80 10.00
N VAL A 138 5.23 1.93 9.15
CA VAL A 138 4.15 2.92 9.37
C VAL A 138 3.36 2.59 10.64
N THR A 139 3.05 1.32 10.86
CA THR A 139 2.34 0.88 12.07
C THR A 139 3.15 1.16 13.34
N ALA A 140 4.45 0.85 13.33
CA ALA A 140 5.34 1.12 14.45
C ALA A 140 5.52 2.63 14.67
N ALA A 141 5.77 3.40 13.62
CA ALA A 141 5.95 4.85 13.69
C ALA A 141 4.72 5.53 14.32
N ILE A 142 3.51 5.22 13.86
CA ILE A 142 2.28 5.79 14.42
C ILE A 142 2.05 5.31 15.86
N HIS A 143 2.30 4.03 16.16
CA HIS A 143 2.19 3.51 17.53
C HIS A 143 3.11 4.28 18.49
N TYR A 144 4.40 4.39 18.16
CA TYR A 144 5.39 5.05 19.02
C TYR A 144 5.17 6.57 19.07
N ALA A 145 4.78 7.22 17.98
CA ALA A 145 4.41 8.63 17.99
C ALA A 145 3.25 8.91 18.96
N LEU A 146 2.16 8.13 18.87
CA LEU A 146 1.03 8.27 19.79
C LEU A 146 1.43 7.94 21.23
N LYS A 147 2.30 6.94 21.44
CA LYS A 147 2.78 6.58 22.77
C LYS A 147 3.64 7.69 23.39
N ILE A 148 4.55 8.29 22.63
CA ILE A 148 5.47 9.32 23.13
C ILE A 148 4.72 10.64 23.34
N PHE A 149 4.04 11.14 22.31
CA PHE A 149 3.43 12.47 22.32
C PHE A 149 2.08 12.52 23.02
N MET A 150 1.38 11.39 23.17
CA MET A 150 0.01 11.34 23.67
C MET A 150 -0.23 10.34 24.80
N SER A 151 0.81 9.80 25.45
CA SER A 151 0.69 8.86 26.57
C SER A 151 -0.19 9.34 27.71
N LYS A 152 -0.13 10.64 28.03
CA LYS A 152 -0.89 11.26 29.13
C LYS A 152 -2.26 11.79 28.72
N LYS A 153 -2.63 11.67 27.43
CA LYS A 153 -3.88 12.19 26.89
C LYS A 153 -4.97 11.11 26.89
N SER A 154 -6.23 11.52 26.90
CA SER A 154 -7.36 10.59 26.86
C SER A 154 -7.39 9.77 25.57
N ALA A 155 -8.05 8.60 25.61
CA ALA A 155 -8.23 7.76 24.43
C ALA A 155 -8.92 8.50 23.27
N ARG A 156 -9.86 9.41 23.56
CA ARG A 156 -10.51 10.26 22.55
C ARG A 156 -9.52 11.21 21.88
N ALA A 157 -8.63 11.85 22.65
CA ALA A 157 -7.63 12.76 22.08
C ALA A 157 -6.67 12.01 21.14
N ARG A 158 -6.24 10.80 21.51
CA ARG A 158 -5.41 9.94 20.65
C ARG A 158 -6.13 9.55 19.36
N GLN A 159 -7.43 9.23 19.45
CA GLN A 159 -8.25 8.94 18.28
C GLN A 159 -8.38 10.15 17.35
N TRP A 160 -8.62 11.35 17.90
CA TRP A 160 -8.70 12.57 17.11
C TRP A 160 -7.37 12.89 16.42
N ALA A 161 -6.25 12.84 17.13
CA ALA A 161 -4.94 13.06 16.51
C ALA A 161 -4.64 12.06 15.39
N PHE A 162 -5.01 10.79 15.59
CA PHE A 162 -4.91 9.76 14.57
C PHE A 162 -5.75 10.11 13.32
N CYS A 163 -7.04 10.45 13.51
CA CYS A 163 -7.93 10.80 12.42
C CYS A 163 -7.45 12.06 11.68
N THR A 164 -7.04 13.09 12.41
CA THR A 164 -6.50 14.33 11.83
C THR A 164 -5.23 14.06 11.05
N GLY A 165 -4.30 13.24 11.57
CA GLY A 165 -3.06 12.91 10.87
C GLY A 165 -3.31 12.24 9.51
N TRP A 166 -4.19 11.23 9.45
CA TRP A 166 -4.55 10.59 8.19
C TRP A 166 -5.34 11.50 7.25
N THR A 167 -6.23 12.35 7.80
CA THR A 167 -6.98 13.33 6.99
C THR A 167 -6.04 14.33 6.34
N LEU A 168 -5.08 14.89 7.09
CA LEU A 168 -4.08 15.81 6.56
C LEU A 168 -3.17 15.14 5.53
N PHE A 169 -2.75 13.90 5.79
CA PHE A 169 -1.96 13.11 4.83
C PHE A 169 -2.71 12.95 3.50
N TYR A 170 -3.98 12.55 3.53
CA TYR A 170 -4.77 12.36 2.30
C TYR A 170 -5.11 13.67 1.61
N ALA A 171 -5.45 14.72 2.37
CA ALA A 171 -5.67 16.05 1.80
C ALA A 171 -4.42 16.54 1.05
N GLY A 172 -3.23 16.41 1.65
CA GLY A 172 -1.97 16.74 0.99
C GLY A 172 -1.67 15.83 -0.21
N TYR A 173 -1.88 14.52 -0.06
CA TYR A 173 -1.64 13.54 -1.12
C TYR A 173 -2.48 13.85 -2.37
N PHE A 174 -3.78 14.06 -2.23
CA PHE A 174 -4.66 14.41 -3.35
C PHE A 174 -4.39 15.82 -3.89
N CYS A 175 -3.97 16.77 -3.05
CA CYS A 175 -3.57 18.09 -3.52
C CYS A 175 -2.32 18.05 -4.42
N VAL A 176 -1.39 17.14 -4.13
CA VAL A 176 -0.15 16.98 -4.91
C VAL A 176 -0.34 16.09 -6.14
N MET A 177 -1.10 15.00 -6.00
CA MET A 177 -1.27 13.99 -7.05
C MET A 177 -2.45 14.24 -7.98
N GLY A 178 -3.30 15.23 -7.68
CA GLY A 178 -4.56 15.47 -8.39
C GLY A 178 -5.70 14.57 -7.90
N LEU A 179 -6.94 15.03 -8.12
CA LEU A 179 -8.17 14.25 -7.92
C LEU A 179 -8.44 13.36 -9.15
#